data_AF-A0A4W6FV87-F1
#
_entry.id   AF-A0A4W6FV87-F1
#
_cell.length_a   1.000
_cell.length_b   1.000
_cell.length_c   1.000
_cell.angle_alpha   90.00
_cell.angle_beta   90.00
_cell.angle_gamma   90.00
#
_symmetry.space_group_name_H-M   'P 1'
#
loop_
_entity.id
_entity.type
_entity.pdbx_description
1 polymer ?
#
loop_
_entity_poly.entity_id
_entity_poly.type
_entity_poly.pdbx_seq_one_letter_code
_entity_poly.pdbx_strand_id
1 'polypeptide(L)'
;MEPLYYSLMGFWKGVSVCVCLCVSEGGGEEELIESVRSSALNTDGEVELDAIIMDGRTLASGAVSCVKNIANPVSLARAVMEKTAHIMLTGRGANMFAESIGIVTVPTETLVTEYEMKEWEKHKNYVTGVMEDFNSQAHDTVGAVAVDCAGNVACATSTGGIRNKMVGRVGDSPIIGSGGYADNFTGAVSCTGHGESILKVTLARLILSHIEQGKIPFNAVLHYMLVIVVYLFGNINEII
;
A
#
# COMPACT_ATOMS: atom_id res chain seq x y z
N MET A 1 27.42 -9.88 1.55
CA MET A 1 26.57 -9.11 2.48
C MET A 1 25.16 -9.31 1.98
N GLU A 2 24.26 -9.66 2.89
CA GLU A 2 22.87 -10.00 2.57
C GLU A 2 22.02 -8.72 2.58
N PRO A 3 20.94 -8.64 1.78
CA PRO A 3 20.05 -7.50 1.81
C PRO A 3 19.40 -7.39 3.19
N LEU A 4 19.37 -6.20 3.77
CA LEU A 4 18.68 -5.95 5.02
C LEU A 4 17.19 -5.73 4.75
N TYR A 5 16.41 -6.80 4.89
CA TYR A 5 14.95 -6.74 4.89
C TYR A 5 14.43 -6.46 6.30
N TYR A 6 13.70 -5.36 6.45
CA TYR A 6 12.98 -5.05 7.67
C TYR A 6 11.48 -5.11 7.39
N SER A 7 10.79 -6.05 8.04
CA SER A 7 9.34 -6.02 8.20
C SER A 7 9.06 -5.65 9.65
N LEU A 8 8.48 -4.47 9.86
CA LEU A 8 8.11 -3.99 11.18
C LEU A 8 6.60 -3.84 11.24
N MET A 9 5.97 -4.70 12.04
CA MET A 9 4.56 -4.56 12.45
C MET A 9 4.52 -3.82 13.78
N GLY A 10 3.95 -2.61 13.78
CA GLY A 10 3.67 -1.84 14.98
C GLY A 10 2.18 -1.88 15.30
N PHE A 11 1.81 -2.31 16.52
CA PHE A 11 0.44 -2.21 17.04
C PHE A 11 0.39 -1.12 18.10
N TRP A 12 -0.46 -0.11 17.94
CA TRP A 12 -0.65 0.92 18.97
C TRP A 12 -2.09 1.42 19.03
N LYS A 13 -2.73 1.33 20.21
CA LYS A 13 -4.15 1.69 20.45
C LYS A 13 -5.12 1.18 19.38
N GLY A 14 -4.89 -0.04 18.87
CA GLY A 14 -5.75 -0.67 17.86
C GLY A 14 -5.56 -0.17 16.43
N VAL A 15 -4.44 0.49 16.10
CA VAL A 15 -4.00 0.77 14.72
C VAL A 15 -2.74 -0.06 14.44
N SER A 16 -2.84 -1.04 13.54
CA SER A 16 -1.69 -1.75 12.96
C SER A 16 -1.16 -1.00 11.73
N VAL A 17 0.15 -0.77 11.70
CA VAL A 17 0.86 -0.33 10.48
C VAL A 17 2.01 -1.30 10.28
N CYS A 18 2.10 -1.89 9.10
CA CYS A 18 3.27 -2.66 8.68
C CYS A 18 4.02 -1.89 7.59
N VAL A 19 5.34 -1.86 7.74
CA VAL A 19 6.24 -1.28 6.74
C VAL A 19 7.23 -2.36 6.33
N CYS A 20 7.25 -2.66 5.03
CA CYS A 20 8.32 -3.42 4.40
C CYS A 20 9.34 -2.43 3.86
N LEU A 21 10.58 -2.56 4.32
CA LEU A 21 11.71 -1.71 3.92
C LEU A 21 12.87 -2.60 3.48
N CYS A 22 13.44 -2.28 2.32
CA CYS A 22 14.72 -2.84 1.89
C CYS A 22 15.68 -1.70 1.54
N VAL A 23 16.92 -1.84 2.01
CA VAL A 23 18.03 -0.94 1.68
C VAL A 23 19.05 -1.75 0.89
N SER A 24 19.48 -1.20 -0.25
CA SER A 24 20.41 -1.88 -1.16
C SER A 24 21.80 -1.97 -0.54
N GLU A 25 22.13 -3.15 -0.01
CA GLU A 25 23.50 -3.64 0.23
C GLU A 25 23.63 -5.11 -0.21
N GLY A 26 23.24 -5.39 -1.46
CA GLY A 26 23.58 -6.62 -2.19
C GLY A 26 22.68 -7.85 -1.98
N GLY A 27 22.13 -8.33 -3.11
CA GLY A 27 21.96 -9.76 -3.45
C GLY A 27 20.88 -10.59 -2.76
N GLY A 28 19.69 -10.70 -3.38
CA GLY A 28 18.74 -11.80 -3.14
C GLY A 28 17.44 -11.65 -3.96
N GLU A 29 17.04 -12.71 -4.67
CA GLU A 29 15.74 -12.79 -5.38
C GLU A 29 14.73 -13.65 -4.59
N GLU A 30 13.46 -13.27 -4.61
CA GLU A 30 12.21 -14.07 -4.47
C GLU A 30 11.04 -13.08 -4.21
N GLU A 31 9.75 -13.29 -4.49
CA GLU A 31 8.95 -14.02 -5.50
C GLU A 31 7.57 -13.30 -5.53
N LEU A 32 6.89 -13.34 -6.68
CA LEU A 32 5.50 -12.94 -7.00
C LEU A 32 4.63 -12.23 -5.95
N ILE A 33 4.19 -11.00 -6.28
CA ILE A 33 3.11 -10.30 -5.58
C ILE A 33 1.80 -11.09 -5.77
N GLU A 34 1.32 -11.72 -4.70
CA GLU A 34 0.04 -12.41 -4.67
C GLU A 34 -1.13 -11.43 -4.89
N SER A 35 -2.14 -11.89 -5.64
CA SER A 35 -3.40 -11.18 -5.87
C SER A 35 -4.12 -10.87 -4.55
N VAL A 36 -4.77 -9.72 -4.44
CA VAL A 36 -5.70 -9.40 -3.34
C VAL A 36 -6.89 -10.35 -3.42
N ARG A 37 -6.84 -11.49 -2.72
CA ARG A 37 -7.90 -12.53 -2.75
C ARG A 37 -9.10 -12.22 -1.85
N SER A 38 -8.99 -11.21 -0.99
CA SER A 38 -10.09 -10.67 -0.19
C SER A 38 -9.97 -9.16 -0.21
N SER A 39 -10.95 -8.49 -0.82
CA SER A 39 -10.96 -7.03 -0.91
C SER A 39 -12.15 -6.46 -0.17
N ALA A 40 -11.89 -5.58 0.78
CA ALA A 40 -12.91 -4.84 1.51
C ALA A 40 -13.97 -4.20 0.59
N LEU A 41 -15.23 -4.32 1.01
CA LEU A 41 -16.38 -3.75 0.30
C LEU A 41 -16.63 -2.29 0.69
N ASN A 42 -16.96 -1.44 -0.29
CA ASN A 42 -17.36 -0.05 -0.05
C ASN A 42 -18.83 0.05 0.46
N THR A 43 -19.34 1.26 0.69
CA THR A 43 -20.72 1.48 1.18
C THR A 43 -21.83 0.91 0.29
N ASP A 44 -21.53 0.66 -0.99
CA ASP A 44 -22.47 0.09 -1.96
C ASP A 44 -22.31 -1.44 -2.09
N GLY A 45 -21.42 -2.05 -1.31
CA GLY A 45 -21.14 -3.48 -1.37
C GLY A 45 -20.27 -3.88 -2.56
N GLU A 46 -19.53 -2.92 -3.14
CA GLU A 46 -18.67 -3.15 -4.29
C GLU A 46 -17.19 -3.10 -3.93
N VAL A 47 -16.38 -3.85 -4.68
CA VAL A 47 -14.92 -3.84 -4.57
C VAL A 47 -14.34 -2.69 -5.40
N GLU A 48 -13.49 -1.89 -4.77
CA GLU A 48 -12.70 -0.84 -5.42
C GLU A 48 -11.24 -1.02 -5.03
N LEU A 49 -10.36 -1.17 -6.01
CA LEU A 49 -8.97 -1.53 -5.78
C LEU A 49 -8.02 -0.37 -6.09
N ASP A 50 -6.97 -0.28 -5.29
CA ASP A 50 -5.91 0.70 -5.44
C ASP A 50 -4.55 -0.01 -5.51
N ALA A 51 -3.62 0.48 -6.36
CA ALA A 51 -2.26 -0.03 -6.40
C ALA A 51 -1.22 0.96 -6.94
N ILE A 52 0.04 0.74 -6.56
CA ILE A 52 1.25 1.43 -7.04
C ILE A 52 2.33 0.40 -7.37
N ILE A 53 3.18 0.74 -8.35
CA ILE A 53 4.50 0.15 -8.55
C ILE A 53 5.51 1.27 -8.87
N MET A 54 6.75 1.12 -8.40
CA MET A 54 7.83 2.09 -8.65
C MET A 54 9.18 1.39 -8.84
N ASP A 55 9.92 1.80 -9.87
CA ASP A 55 11.31 1.41 -10.16
C ASP A 55 12.27 2.49 -9.64
N GLY A 56 13.09 2.15 -8.65
CA GLY A 56 14.03 3.05 -8.00
C GLY A 56 15.20 3.49 -8.87
N ARG A 57 15.47 2.84 -10.01
CA ARG A 57 16.54 3.24 -10.94
C ARG A 57 16.25 4.54 -11.65
N THR A 58 14.99 4.71 -12.05
CA THR A 58 14.54 5.77 -12.94
C THR A 58 13.47 6.65 -12.31
N LEU A 59 12.99 6.27 -11.12
CA LEU A 59 11.80 6.81 -10.47
C LEU A 59 10.55 6.66 -11.35
N ALA A 60 10.56 5.74 -12.33
CA ALA A 60 9.39 5.41 -13.11
C ALA A 60 8.34 4.79 -12.18
N SER A 61 7.12 5.31 -12.27
CA SER A 61 6.02 4.94 -11.39
C SER A 61 4.75 4.73 -12.18
N GLY A 62 3.95 3.80 -11.71
CA GLY A 62 2.61 3.56 -12.20
C GLY A 62 1.65 3.34 -11.04
N ALA A 63 0.46 3.91 -11.14
CA ALA A 63 -0.56 3.81 -10.12
C ALA A 63 -1.97 3.74 -10.71
N VAL A 64 -2.85 3.04 -10.01
CA VAL A 64 -4.28 3.07 -10.27
C VAL A 64 -5.07 3.18 -8.98
N SER A 65 -6.21 3.87 -9.02
CA SER A 65 -7.14 3.93 -7.89
C SER A 65 -8.59 3.72 -8.30
N CYS A 66 -9.39 3.23 -7.35
CA CYS A 66 -10.81 2.94 -7.49
C CYS A 66 -11.14 2.09 -8.73
N VAL A 67 -10.25 1.18 -9.12
CA VAL A 67 -10.51 0.29 -10.26
C VAL A 67 -11.39 -0.88 -9.84
N LYS A 68 -12.30 -1.27 -10.73
CA LYS A 68 -13.22 -2.40 -10.52
C LYS A 68 -12.89 -3.52 -11.52
N ASN A 69 -13.29 -4.75 -11.25
CA ASN A 69 -13.17 -5.86 -12.21
C ASN A 69 -11.74 -6.18 -12.68
N ILE A 70 -10.70 -5.77 -11.95
CA ILE A 70 -9.30 -6.05 -12.28
C ILE A 70 -8.75 -7.00 -11.23
N ALA A 71 -8.45 -8.25 -11.60
CA ALA A 71 -7.93 -9.24 -10.66
C ALA A 71 -6.55 -8.86 -10.07
N ASN A 72 -5.71 -8.16 -10.84
CA ASN A 72 -4.36 -7.77 -10.45
C ASN A 72 -4.13 -6.27 -10.66
N PRO A 73 -4.56 -5.40 -9.73
CA PRO A 73 -4.41 -3.94 -9.86
C PRO A 73 -2.96 -3.49 -10.06
N VAL A 74 -2.00 -4.15 -9.40
CA VAL A 74 -0.57 -3.86 -9.56
C VAL A 74 -0.06 -4.09 -10.99
N SER A 75 -0.63 -5.06 -11.71
CA SER A 75 -0.29 -5.30 -13.13
C SER A 75 -0.82 -4.17 -14.03
N LEU A 76 -2.01 -3.64 -13.71
CA LEU A 76 -2.55 -2.46 -14.38
C LEU A 76 -1.72 -1.21 -14.04
N ALA A 77 -1.33 -1.01 -12.79
CA ALA A 77 -0.41 0.05 -12.39
C ALA A 77 0.91 -0.01 -13.18
N ARG A 78 1.51 -1.20 -13.32
CA ARG A 78 2.69 -1.42 -14.17
C ARG A 78 2.44 -1.06 -15.63
N ALA A 79 1.27 -1.41 -16.17
CA ALA A 79 0.92 -1.04 -17.54
C ALA A 79 0.76 0.48 -17.71
N VAL A 80 0.28 1.22 -16.69
CA VAL A 80 0.27 2.69 -16.71
C VAL A 80 1.70 3.22 -16.83
N MET A 81 2.62 2.70 -16.02
CA MET A 81 4.05 3.07 -16.04
C MET A 81 4.71 2.82 -17.41
N GLU A 82 4.48 1.64 -17.99
CA GLU A 82 5.23 1.19 -19.18
C GLU A 82 4.59 1.61 -20.51
N LYS A 83 3.27 1.82 -20.54
CA LYS A 83 2.51 1.99 -21.81
C LYS A 83 1.86 3.36 -21.95
N THR A 84 2.05 4.28 -21.02
CA THR A 84 1.49 5.64 -21.08
C THR A 84 2.55 6.69 -20.75
N ALA A 85 2.26 7.95 -21.08
CA ALA A 85 3.05 9.09 -20.61
C ALA A 85 2.60 9.61 -19.23
N HIS A 86 1.67 8.90 -18.59
CA HIS A 86 1.06 9.28 -17.32
C HIS A 86 1.53 8.36 -16.20
N ILE A 87 1.36 8.82 -14.96
CA ILE A 87 1.79 8.08 -13.77
C ILE A 87 0.60 7.40 -13.09
N MET A 88 -0.56 8.06 -13.05
CA MET A 88 -1.72 7.58 -12.30
C MET A 88 -3.00 7.71 -13.13
N LEU A 89 -3.80 6.64 -13.16
CA LEU A 89 -5.16 6.65 -13.70
C LEU A 89 -6.16 6.28 -12.59
N THR A 90 -7.41 6.72 -12.71
CA THR A 90 -8.41 6.46 -11.67
C THR A 90 -9.77 6.04 -12.24
N GLY A 91 -10.48 5.20 -11.48
CA GLY A 91 -11.83 4.77 -11.72
C GLY A 91 -12.07 4.29 -13.15
N ARG A 92 -13.17 4.77 -13.74
CA ARG A 92 -13.57 4.40 -15.11
C ARG A 92 -12.47 4.64 -16.15
N GLY A 93 -11.66 5.68 -16.02
CA GLY A 93 -10.57 5.96 -16.96
C GLY A 93 -9.49 4.88 -16.94
N ALA A 94 -9.11 4.41 -15.75
CA ALA A 94 -8.18 3.29 -15.59
C ALA A 94 -8.77 1.98 -16.13
N ASN A 95 -10.07 1.73 -15.92
CA ASN A 95 -10.77 0.57 -16.48
C ASN A 95 -10.79 0.58 -18.01
N MET A 96 -11.13 1.72 -18.64
CA MET A 96 -11.10 1.87 -20.09
C MET A 96 -9.69 1.66 -20.65
N PHE A 97 -8.66 2.13 -19.93
CA PHE A 97 -7.28 1.86 -20.32
C PHE A 97 -6.96 0.37 -20.24
N ALA A 98 -7.36 -0.32 -19.16
CA ALA A 98 -7.17 -1.76 -19.02
C ALA A 98 -7.79 -2.55 -20.18
N GLU A 99 -9.03 -2.21 -20.55
CA GLU A 99 -9.72 -2.78 -21.72
C GLU A 99 -8.95 -2.52 -23.02
N SER A 100 -8.46 -1.29 -23.23
CA SER A 100 -7.74 -0.90 -24.44
C SER A 100 -6.43 -1.67 -24.67
N ILE A 101 -5.81 -2.18 -23.61
CA ILE A 101 -4.58 -2.97 -23.67
C ILE A 101 -4.81 -4.48 -23.50
N GLY A 102 -6.08 -4.91 -23.46
CA GLY A 102 -6.46 -6.32 -23.39
C GLY A 102 -6.27 -6.98 -22.03
N ILE A 103 -6.30 -6.23 -20.93
CA ILE A 103 -6.34 -6.84 -19.59
C ILE A 103 -7.69 -7.53 -19.39
N VAL A 104 -7.65 -8.80 -19.00
CA VAL A 104 -8.84 -9.60 -18.70
C VAL A 104 -9.54 -9.03 -17.48
N THR A 105 -10.80 -8.65 -17.67
CA THR A 105 -11.67 -8.26 -16.56
C THR A 105 -12.29 -9.50 -15.94
N VAL A 106 -12.52 -9.44 -14.63
CA VAL A 106 -13.21 -10.49 -13.87
C VAL A 106 -14.51 -9.93 -13.29
N PRO A 107 -15.57 -10.74 -13.14
CA PRO A 107 -16.79 -10.27 -12.46
C PRO A 107 -16.47 -9.83 -11.03
N THR A 108 -17.02 -8.70 -10.58
CA THR A 108 -16.76 -8.13 -9.23
C THR A 108 -16.95 -9.17 -8.14
N GLU A 109 -17.96 -10.03 -8.28
CA GLU A 109 -18.36 -11.04 -7.30
C GLU A 109 -17.25 -12.08 -7.06
N THR A 110 -16.37 -12.29 -8.05
CA THR A 110 -15.22 -13.20 -7.92
C THR A 110 -14.09 -12.64 -7.07
N LEU A 111 -14.10 -11.33 -6.81
CA LEU A 111 -13.13 -10.62 -5.95
C LEU A 111 -13.61 -10.53 -4.49
N VAL A 112 -14.84 -10.97 -4.21
CA VAL A 112 -15.47 -10.93 -2.89
C VAL A 112 -15.49 -12.32 -2.30
N THR A 113 -15.02 -12.45 -1.06
CA THR A 113 -15.13 -13.71 -0.31
C THR A 113 -16.43 -13.75 0.49
N GLU A 114 -16.96 -14.95 0.76
CA GLU A 114 -18.13 -15.09 1.64
C GLU A 114 -17.90 -14.51 3.04
N TYR A 115 -16.65 -14.55 3.51
CA TYR A 115 -16.26 -13.95 4.78
C TYR A 115 -16.43 -12.43 4.74
N GLU A 116 -15.87 -11.79 3.71
CA GLU A 116 -15.90 -10.34 3.56
C GLU A 116 -17.33 -9.82 3.40
N MET A 117 -18.17 -10.53 2.65
CA MET A 117 -19.59 -10.21 2.51
C MET A 117 -20.32 -10.24 3.86
N LYS A 118 -20.09 -11.28 4.68
CA LYS A 118 -20.72 -11.41 6.01
C LYS A 118 -20.25 -10.32 6.97
N GLU A 119 -18.97 -9.99 6.95
CA GLU A 119 -18.43 -8.93 7.81
C GLU A 119 -18.96 -7.55 7.40
N TRP A 120 -19.05 -7.28 6.09
CA TRP A 120 -19.65 -6.06 5.57
C TRP A 120 -21.14 -5.91 5.95
N GLU A 121 -21.92 -7.00 5.89
CA GLU A 121 -23.33 -6.97 6.29
C GLU A 121 -23.54 -6.66 7.78
N LYS A 122 -22.63 -7.13 8.65
CA LYS A 122 -22.65 -6.88 10.09
C LYS A 122 -22.24 -5.45 10.44
N HIS A 123 -21.23 -4.92 9.75
CA HIS A 123 -20.55 -3.68 10.14
C HIS A 123 -20.77 -2.56 9.12
N LYS A 124 -21.97 -1.98 9.14
CA LYS A 124 -22.37 -0.88 8.23
C LYS A 124 -21.85 0.51 8.63
N ASN A 125 -20.81 0.59 9.47
CA ASN A 125 -20.20 1.86 9.88
C ASN A 125 -18.70 1.86 9.60
N TYR A 126 -18.22 2.88 8.89
CA TYR A 126 -16.81 3.08 8.58
C TYR A 126 -15.92 3.11 9.84
N VAL A 127 -16.36 3.77 10.91
CA VAL A 127 -15.58 3.87 12.16
C VAL A 127 -15.36 2.49 12.77
N THR A 128 -16.38 1.63 12.73
CA THR A 128 -16.29 0.25 13.21
C THR A 128 -15.35 -0.57 12.32
N GLY A 129 -15.45 -0.43 10.99
CA GLY A 129 -14.51 -1.07 10.05
C GLY A 129 -13.05 -0.70 10.33
N VAL A 130 -12.77 0.59 10.56
CA VAL A 130 -11.43 1.05 10.96
C VAL A 130 -11.00 0.50 12.33
N MET A 131 -11.89 0.27 13.28
CA MET A 131 -11.47 -0.32 14.57
C MET A 131 -11.23 -1.83 14.44
N GLU A 132 -11.97 -2.53 13.61
CA GLU A 132 -11.91 -3.99 13.48
C GLU A 132 -10.79 -4.44 12.55
N ASP A 133 -10.65 -3.83 11.36
CA ASP A 133 -9.60 -4.14 10.40
C ASP A 133 -8.23 -4.05 11.07
N PHE A 134 -8.06 -3.07 11.95
CA PHE A 134 -6.81 -2.77 12.60
C PHE A 134 -6.52 -3.54 13.90
N ASN A 135 -7.57 -4.10 14.51
CA ASN A 135 -7.43 -5.03 15.64
C ASN A 135 -7.35 -6.49 15.18
N SER A 136 -7.81 -6.78 13.97
CA SER A 136 -7.62 -8.07 13.32
C SER A 136 -6.20 -8.17 12.74
N GLN A 137 -5.63 -9.37 12.70
CA GLN A 137 -4.36 -9.61 11.98
C GLN A 137 -4.56 -9.64 10.44
N ALA A 138 -5.78 -9.40 9.95
CA ALA A 138 -6.13 -9.49 8.54
C ALA A 138 -6.17 -8.08 7.93
N HIS A 139 -5.07 -7.69 7.27
CA HIS A 139 -5.00 -6.46 6.48
C HIS A 139 -5.17 -6.81 4.99
N ASP A 140 -6.12 -6.16 4.31
CA ASP A 140 -6.37 -6.35 2.87
C ASP A 140 -5.33 -5.63 1.99
N THR A 141 -4.38 -4.92 2.59
CA THR A 141 -3.28 -4.27 1.89
C THR A 141 -2.05 -5.17 1.89
N VAL A 142 -1.56 -5.46 0.70
CA VAL A 142 -0.35 -6.25 0.44
C VAL A 142 0.72 -5.34 -0.13
N GLY A 143 1.94 -5.48 0.35
CA GLY A 143 3.08 -4.64 -0.04
C GLY A 143 4.34 -5.46 -0.22
N ALA A 144 5.14 -5.11 -1.22
CA ALA A 144 6.41 -5.76 -1.51
C ALA A 144 7.49 -4.71 -1.82
N VAL A 145 8.71 -5.03 -1.39
CA VAL A 145 9.94 -4.30 -1.74
C VAL A 145 11.00 -5.33 -2.13
N ALA A 146 11.82 -5.02 -3.12
CA ALA A 146 12.83 -5.94 -3.62
C ALA A 146 14.11 -5.19 -4.00
N VAL A 147 15.23 -5.91 -3.95
CA VAL A 147 16.54 -5.46 -4.44
C VAL A 147 17.11 -6.52 -5.36
N ASP A 148 17.41 -6.16 -6.61
CA ASP A 148 17.97 -7.11 -7.58
C ASP A 148 19.50 -7.31 -7.41
N CYS A 149 20.06 -8.24 -8.18
CA CYS A 149 21.50 -8.55 -8.15
C CYS A 149 22.40 -7.38 -8.63
N ALA A 150 21.84 -6.39 -9.31
CA ALA A 150 22.55 -5.18 -9.72
C ALA A 150 22.40 -4.04 -8.70
N GLY A 151 21.73 -4.29 -7.56
CA GLY A 151 21.52 -3.33 -6.49
C GLY A 151 20.36 -2.36 -6.75
N ASN A 152 19.51 -2.64 -7.73
CA ASN A 152 18.35 -1.81 -8.04
C ASN A 152 17.20 -2.15 -7.12
N VAL A 153 16.47 -1.12 -6.67
CA VAL A 153 15.37 -1.27 -5.72
C VAL A 153 14.03 -1.03 -6.40
N ALA A 154 12.99 -1.73 -5.95
CA ALA A 154 11.62 -1.50 -6.41
C ALA A 154 10.63 -1.70 -5.26
N CYS A 155 9.46 -1.07 -5.37
CA CYS A 155 8.35 -1.30 -4.45
C CYS A 155 7.02 -1.44 -5.20
N ALA A 156 6.08 -2.14 -4.58
CA ALA A 156 4.70 -2.20 -5.02
C ALA A 156 3.76 -2.35 -3.83
N THR A 157 2.57 -1.78 -3.93
CA THR A 157 1.52 -1.86 -2.90
C THR A 157 0.17 -2.01 -3.59
N SER A 158 -0.70 -2.88 -3.08
CA SER A 158 -2.04 -3.13 -3.60
C SER A 158 -3.02 -3.34 -2.46
N THR A 159 -4.24 -2.83 -2.57
CA THR A 159 -5.24 -2.92 -1.50
C THR A 159 -6.68 -2.94 -2.02
N GLY A 160 -7.56 -3.58 -1.25
CA GLY A 160 -9.02 -3.39 -1.34
C GLY A 160 -9.53 -2.15 -0.58
N GLY A 161 -8.68 -1.50 0.20
CA GLY A 161 -9.03 -0.38 1.06
C GLY A 161 -9.53 -0.84 2.43
N ILE A 162 -10.47 -0.07 3.00
CA ILE A 162 -11.05 -0.30 4.33
C ILE A 162 -12.52 -0.65 4.16
N ARG A 163 -13.04 -1.54 5.01
CA ARG A 163 -14.46 -1.91 5.00
C ARG A 163 -15.36 -0.70 5.14
N ASN A 164 -16.43 -0.71 4.36
CA ASN A 164 -17.46 0.31 4.35
C ASN A 164 -16.92 1.73 4.09
N LYS A 165 -15.80 1.82 3.34
CA LYS A 165 -15.31 3.08 2.79
C LYS A 165 -16.37 3.70 1.88
N MET A 166 -16.43 5.03 1.83
CA MET A 166 -17.26 5.72 0.84
C MET A 166 -16.84 5.31 -0.58
N VAL A 167 -17.80 5.23 -1.49
CA VAL A 167 -17.53 5.03 -2.93
C VAL A 167 -16.52 6.07 -3.42
N GLY A 168 -15.44 5.60 -4.05
CA GLY A 168 -14.38 6.45 -4.55
C GLY A 168 -13.37 6.93 -3.49
N ARG A 169 -13.42 6.42 -2.26
CA ARG A 169 -12.36 6.68 -1.26
C ARG A 169 -11.05 6.06 -1.74
N VAL A 170 -10.01 6.89 -1.78
CA VAL A 170 -8.64 6.50 -2.12
C VAL A 170 -7.76 6.52 -0.86
N GLY A 171 -7.07 5.41 -0.61
CA GLY A 171 -6.13 5.28 0.51
C GLY A 171 -4.72 5.80 0.19
N ASP A 172 -3.75 5.40 1.00
CA ASP A 172 -2.32 5.68 0.79
C ASP A 172 -1.72 4.82 -0.33
N SER A 173 -2.20 3.60 -0.51
CA SER A 173 -1.58 2.59 -1.36
C SER A 173 -1.27 3.04 -2.79
N PRO A 174 -2.12 3.77 -3.54
CA PRO A 174 -1.78 4.17 -4.90
C PRO A 174 -0.97 5.49 -4.96
N ILE A 175 -0.65 6.09 -3.81
CA ILE A 175 -0.04 7.41 -3.72
C ILE A 175 1.46 7.29 -3.51
N ILE A 176 2.23 7.76 -4.50
CA ILE A 176 3.69 7.79 -4.48
C ILE A 176 4.18 8.60 -3.29
N GLY A 177 5.07 8.00 -2.50
CA GLY A 177 5.63 8.63 -1.29
C GLY A 177 4.76 8.43 -0.04
N SER A 178 3.55 7.91 -0.18
CA SER A 178 2.71 7.49 0.94
C SER A 178 2.67 5.96 1.04
N GLY A 179 1.95 5.30 0.14
CA GLY A 179 1.80 3.84 0.14
C GLY A 179 3.07 3.10 -0.27
N GLY A 180 3.86 3.68 -1.19
CA GLY A 180 5.15 3.13 -1.58
C GLY A 180 6.08 4.17 -2.19
N TYR A 181 7.39 3.93 -2.05
CA TYR A 181 8.43 4.73 -2.70
C TYR A 181 9.71 3.92 -2.87
N ALA A 182 10.40 4.07 -4.01
CA ALA A 182 11.65 3.40 -4.29
C ALA A 182 12.64 4.38 -4.92
N ASP A 183 13.88 4.39 -4.43
CA ASP A 183 14.99 5.20 -4.93
C ASP A 183 16.30 4.43 -4.75
N ASN A 184 17.02 4.16 -5.84
CA ASN A 184 18.30 3.46 -5.82
C ASN A 184 19.35 4.14 -4.93
N PHE A 185 19.27 5.45 -4.71
CA PHE A 185 20.21 6.16 -3.85
C PHE A 185 19.95 5.93 -2.36
N THR A 186 18.77 5.42 -1.99
CA THR A 186 18.35 5.32 -0.60
C THR A 186 17.78 3.96 -0.22
N GLY A 187 16.78 3.46 -0.94
CA GLY A 187 16.06 2.22 -0.63
C GLY A 187 14.63 2.21 -1.14
N ALA A 188 13.86 1.19 -0.74
CA ALA A 188 12.47 1.01 -1.12
C ALA A 188 11.58 0.73 0.09
N VAL A 189 10.39 1.34 0.12
CA VAL A 189 9.39 1.24 1.18
C VAL A 189 8.03 0.89 0.59
N SER A 190 7.30 -0.01 1.25
CA SER A 190 5.86 -0.21 1.09
C SER A 190 5.17 -0.14 2.44
N CYS A 191 4.01 0.51 2.50
CA CYS A 191 3.24 0.75 3.71
C CYS A 191 1.89 0.01 3.66
N THR A 192 1.40 -0.37 4.83
CA THR A 192 0.03 -0.80 5.06
C THR A 192 -0.44 -0.24 6.41
N GLY A 193 -1.72 0.04 6.52
CA GLY A 193 -2.34 0.55 7.74
C GLY A 193 -3.42 1.58 7.43
N HIS A 194 -3.60 2.56 8.33
CA HIS A 194 -4.69 3.52 8.21
C HIS A 194 -4.29 4.58 7.20
N GLY A 195 -4.82 4.42 5.98
CA GLY A 195 -4.43 5.22 4.83
C GLY A 195 -4.45 6.72 5.08
N GLU A 196 -5.46 7.26 5.77
CA GLU A 196 -5.54 8.68 6.09
C GLU A 196 -4.40 9.14 7.02
N SER A 197 -3.92 8.29 7.92
CA SER A 197 -2.76 8.59 8.77
C SER A 197 -1.46 8.56 7.98
N ILE A 198 -1.30 7.57 7.10
CA ILE A 198 -0.13 7.39 6.24
C ILE A 198 -0.01 8.55 5.23
N LEU A 199 -1.14 8.96 4.64
CA LEU A 199 -1.23 10.09 3.70
C LEU A 199 -0.81 11.41 4.35
N LYS A 200 -1.29 11.70 5.57
CA LYS A 200 -1.00 12.96 6.27
C LYS A 200 0.49 13.24 6.44
N VAL A 201 1.32 12.20 6.50
CA VAL A 201 2.75 12.32 6.79
C VAL A 201 3.65 11.90 5.62
N THR A 202 3.08 11.52 4.46
CA THR A 202 3.85 11.01 3.30
C THR A 202 4.86 9.94 3.73
N LEU A 203 4.34 8.90 4.37
CA LEU A 203 5.13 7.97 5.16
C LEU A 203 6.33 7.35 4.44
N ALA A 204 6.09 6.70 3.29
CA ALA A 204 7.15 6.00 2.58
C ALA A 204 8.32 6.95 2.25
N ARG A 205 8.03 8.16 1.79
CA ARG A 205 9.06 9.16 1.49
C ARG A 205 9.73 9.69 2.75
N LEU A 206 8.99 9.90 3.83
CA LEU A 206 9.53 10.38 5.11
C LEU A 206 10.54 9.39 5.70
N ILE A 207 10.25 8.09 5.65
CA ILE A 207 11.17 7.04 6.11
C ILE A 207 12.48 7.12 5.33
N LEU A 208 12.42 7.16 4.00
CA LEU A 208 13.63 7.26 3.17
C LEU A 208 14.39 8.57 3.41
N SER A 209 13.69 9.70 3.66
CA SER A 209 14.36 10.98 3.97
C SER A 209 15.16 10.91 5.28
N HIS A 210 14.70 10.13 6.25
CA HIS A 210 15.46 9.88 7.46
C HIS A 210 16.68 8.99 7.24
N ILE A 211 16.59 8.01 6.33
CA ILE A 211 17.74 7.19 5.93
C ILE A 211 18.78 8.05 5.21
N GLU A 212 18.36 8.96 4.32
CA GLU A 212 19.23 9.96 3.67
C GLU A 212 19.98 10.84 4.70
N GLN A 213 19.37 11.10 5.86
CA GLN A 213 19.97 11.85 6.96
C GLN A 213 20.90 11.00 7.85
N GLY A 214 21.15 9.74 7.49
CA GLY A 214 22.02 8.82 8.21
C GLY A 214 21.36 8.10 9.39
N LYS A 215 20.02 8.13 9.52
CA LYS A 215 19.34 7.29 10.50
C LYS A 215 19.34 5.84 10.00
N ILE A 216 19.64 4.90 10.89
CA ILE A 216 19.49 3.48 10.56
C ILE A 216 18.01 3.14 10.27
N PRO A 217 17.73 2.22 9.33
CA PRO A 217 16.37 1.82 8.92
C PRO A 217 15.38 1.61 10.07
N PHE A 218 15.78 0.84 11.07
CA PHE A 218 14.97 0.55 12.25
C PHE A 218 14.55 1.81 13.02
N ASN A 219 15.48 2.76 13.19
CA ASN A 219 15.19 4.03 13.89
C ASN A 219 14.33 4.97 13.05
N ALA A 220 14.46 4.94 11.72
CA ALA A 220 13.60 5.71 10.83
C ALA A 220 12.13 5.26 10.95
N VAL A 221 11.89 3.95 11.02
CA VAL A 221 10.55 3.38 11.18
C VAL A 221 10.01 3.58 12.61
N LEU A 222 10.84 3.44 13.66
CA LEU A 222 10.41 3.71 15.04
C LEU A 222 10.05 5.19 15.28
N HIS A 223 10.81 6.12 14.70
CA HIS A 223 10.50 7.55 14.79
C HIS A 223 9.12 7.85 14.20
N TYR A 224 8.70 7.11 13.18
CA TYR A 224 7.36 7.22 12.63
C TYR A 224 6.26 6.72 13.58
N MET A 225 6.45 5.59 14.28
CA MET A 225 5.45 5.14 15.28
C MET A 225 5.19 6.25 16.30
N LEU A 226 6.24 6.96 16.72
CA LEU A 226 6.13 8.15 17.59
C LEU A 226 5.40 9.32 16.91
N VAL A 227 5.76 9.67 15.66
CA VAL A 227 5.12 10.77 14.92
C VAL A 227 3.63 10.54 14.76
N ILE A 228 3.20 9.33 14.40
CA ILE A 228 1.78 9.01 14.31
C ILE A 228 1.08 9.12 15.65
N VAL A 229 1.68 8.65 16.74
CA VAL A 229 1.06 8.75 18.06
C VAL A 229 0.88 10.21 18.45
N VAL A 230 1.86 11.07 18.17
CA VAL A 230 1.77 12.52 18.42
C VAL A 230 0.70 13.17 17.56
N TYR A 231 0.64 12.86 16.26
CA TYR A 231 -0.30 13.52 15.34
C TYR A 231 -1.74 13.01 15.47
N LEU A 232 -1.94 11.74 15.82
CA LEU A 232 -3.28 11.18 16.02
C LEU A 232 -3.82 11.41 17.44
N PHE A 233 -2.96 11.48 18.46
CA PHE A 233 -3.39 11.52 19.86
C PHE A 233 -2.90 12.75 20.64
N GLY A 234 -2.13 13.65 20.02
CA GLY A 234 -1.86 14.99 20.55
C GLY A 234 -0.80 15.11 21.64
N ASN A 235 -0.16 14.03 22.13
CA ASN A 235 0.94 14.15 23.09
C ASN A 235 1.88 12.94 23.21
N ILE A 236 3.17 13.19 23.46
CA ILE A 236 4.23 12.19 23.75
C ILE A 236 4.21 11.73 25.22
N ASN A 237 3.67 12.53 26.14
CA ASN A 237 3.77 12.25 27.58
C ASN A 237 2.87 11.10 28.09
N GLU A 238 2.01 10.54 27.25
CA GLU A 238 1.27 9.30 27.55
C GLU A 238 1.99 8.03 27.06
N ILE A 239 3.24 8.14 26.59
CA ILE A 239 3.99 7.07 25.92
C ILE A 239 5.01 6.37 26.84
N ILE A 240 5.20 6.83 28.09
CA ILE A 240 6.11 6.20 29.08
C ILE A 240 5.34 5.41 30.13
#